data_AF-A0A9F7RIS4-F1
#
_entry.id   AF-A0A9F7RIS4-F1
#
_cell.length_a   1.000
_cell.length_b   1.000
_cell.length_c   1.000
_cell.angle_alpha   90.00
_cell.angle_beta   90.00
_cell.angle_gamma   90.00
#
_symmetry.space_group_name_H-M   'P 1'
#
loop_
_entity.id
_entity.type
_entity.pdbx_description
1 polymer ?
#
loop_
_entity_poly.entity_id
_entity_poly.type
_entity_poly.pdbx_seq_one_letter_code
_entity_poly.pdbx_strand_id
1 'polypeptide(L)'
;MLFLKLTLLTFIAAQGLFVSGENMITCEGDIHRLTCDTGLIKVKSSLYGRTYNDTCSFNWSPSEVVNTSCSLRISTIADRCNGLRECELKTDLLDTPDPCYGTYKYYNTTYDCINGRVTVICERGYSTLDCEDGSIQIINANYGRADSVTCSNGLSNSLIKNTNCYAPNTLSTVAALCNGQRRCTVEASQKIFTDPCSETVKYLTVSYICTRETVTCEGNTAVLTCGADHLKIVSANYGRTDSTTCASGRPLSQISITNCYTPNALNVVAARCEGKSSCVVPATNDVFSDPCVGTYKYLTVVYICSWGADVGILTGSQGFLGGNQSWEATSPASGKSNACFNFNVDASSIMMFLTLTLLTLLIVAPDLHVSGENLPCSGDASMCPIIVTCEHGTAVLNCGARRIKIISAFYGRIDSRTCAAGQPHRSICNTRCSSPHATAKVRARCNGRCYCQVPANNHFFSDPCYGTYKYTKIAYFCV
;
A
#
# COMPACT_ATOMS: atom_id res chain seq x y z
N MET A 1 27.08 -2.13 37.29
CA MET A 1 25.83 -2.88 37.04
C MET A 1 25.07 -2.12 35.97
N LEU A 2 25.15 -2.63 34.74
CA LEU A 2 24.70 -1.97 33.51
C LEU A 2 23.16 -2.14 33.42
N PHE A 3 22.41 -1.03 33.54
CA PHE A 3 20.96 -1.05 33.36
C PHE A 3 20.63 -1.25 31.88
N LEU A 4 20.42 -2.51 31.49
CA LEU A 4 19.85 -2.88 30.21
C LEU A 4 18.36 -2.50 30.25
N LYS A 5 17.99 -1.35 29.67
CA LYS A 5 16.59 -1.05 29.33
C LYS A 5 16.17 -2.07 28.26
N LEU A 6 15.66 -3.23 28.69
CA LEU A 6 14.87 -4.11 27.83
C LEU A 6 13.60 -3.34 27.45
N THR A 7 13.61 -2.66 26.32
CA THR A 7 12.37 -2.33 25.61
C THR A 7 11.77 -3.65 25.16
N LEU A 8 10.78 -4.12 25.91
CA LEU A 8 9.96 -5.27 25.59
C LEU A 8 9.22 -4.97 24.29
N LEU A 9 9.77 -5.41 23.15
CA LEU A 9 9.08 -5.48 21.87
C LEU A 9 7.98 -6.55 21.97
N THR A 10 6.86 -6.19 22.59
CA THR A 10 5.64 -6.97 22.44
C THR A 10 5.14 -6.76 21.01
N PHE A 11 5.34 -7.77 20.18
CA PHE A 11 4.62 -7.95 18.91
C PHE A 11 3.12 -8.14 19.22
N ILE A 12 2.43 -7.08 19.59
CA ILE A 12 0.97 -7.05 19.51
C ILE A 12 0.67 -6.85 18.03
N ALA A 13 -0.05 -7.80 17.44
CA ALA A 13 -0.58 -7.69 16.10
C ALA A 13 -1.39 -6.38 16.02
N ALA A 14 -0.80 -5.34 15.43
CA ALA A 14 -1.44 -4.06 15.21
C ALA A 14 -2.54 -4.27 14.16
N GLN A 15 -3.74 -4.62 14.61
CA GLN A 15 -4.91 -4.84 13.75
C GLN A 15 -5.43 -3.55 13.09
N GLY A 16 -4.83 -2.40 13.40
CA GLY A 16 -5.21 -1.09 12.88
C GLY A 16 -4.18 -0.44 11.95
N LEU A 17 -3.35 -1.18 11.20
CA LEU A 17 -2.40 -0.58 10.23
C LEU A 17 -2.76 -0.81 8.77
N PHE A 18 -3.79 -1.61 8.52
CA PHE A 18 -4.02 -2.26 7.23
C PHE A 18 -4.96 -1.46 6.32
N VAL A 19 -4.72 -1.55 5.02
CA VAL A 19 -5.50 -0.93 3.93
C VAL A 19 -6.34 -2.01 3.23
N SER A 20 -5.76 -3.19 3.02
CA SER A 20 -6.43 -4.38 2.48
C SER A 20 -5.63 -5.60 2.90
N GLY A 21 -6.31 -6.74 3.09
CA GLY A 21 -5.68 -8.03 3.33
C GLY A 21 -5.88 -8.94 2.13
N GLU A 22 -4.79 -9.46 1.57
CA GLU A 22 -4.77 -10.27 0.37
C GLU A 22 -4.16 -11.64 0.64
N ASN A 23 -4.65 -12.65 -0.08
CA ASN A 23 -4.10 -14.00 -0.06
C ASN A 23 -3.56 -14.34 -1.44
N MET A 24 -2.26 -14.68 -1.51
CA MET A 24 -1.57 -14.99 -2.75
C MET A 24 -1.07 -16.43 -2.73
N ILE A 25 -1.46 -17.19 -3.75
CA ILE A 25 -0.99 -18.57 -3.95
C ILE A 25 -0.15 -18.65 -5.22
N THR A 26 1.05 -19.24 -5.10
CA THR A 26 2.00 -19.42 -6.22
C THR A 26 2.48 -20.85 -6.25
N CYS A 27 2.36 -21.52 -7.39
CA CYS A 27 2.82 -22.91 -7.52
C CYS A 27 4.36 -22.98 -7.51
N GLU A 28 4.93 -24.11 -7.07
CA GLU A 28 6.37 -24.33 -7.09
C GLU A 28 6.92 -24.24 -8.51
N GLY A 29 7.91 -23.37 -8.74
CA GLY A 29 8.49 -23.07 -10.05
C GLY A 29 8.01 -21.74 -10.67
N ASP A 30 6.93 -21.16 -10.14
CA ASP A 30 6.39 -19.89 -10.65
C ASP A 30 7.01 -18.66 -9.95
N ILE A 31 6.81 -17.49 -10.55
CA ILE A 31 7.22 -16.22 -9.92
C ILE A 31 6.16 -15.81 -8.89
N HIS A 32 6.57 -15.70 -7.63
CA HIS A 32 5.74 -15.17 -6.56
C HIS A 32 5.67 -13.64 -6.64
N ARG A 33 4.45 -13.08 -6.68
CA ARG A 33 4.22 -11.64 -6.88
C ARG A 33 3.30 -11.11 -5.80
N LEU A 34 3.75 -10.13 -5.04
CA LEU A 34 2.95 -9.37 -4.07
C LEU A 34 2.90 -7.91 -4.49
N THR A 35 1.74 -7.27 -4.41
CA THR A 35 1.57 -5.88 -4.84
C THR A 35 0.59 -5.14 -3.94
N CYS A 36 0.93 -3.91 -3.57
CA CYS A 36 0.02 -2.98 -2.91
C CYS A 36 -0.27 -1.81 -3.83
N ASP A 37 -1.53 -1.68 -4.28
CA ASP A 37 -2.01 -0.53 -5.06
C ASP A 37 -1.75 0.78 -4.30
N THR A 38 -1.96 0.75 -2.98
CA THR A 38 -1.60 1.81 -2.04
C THR A 38 -0.96 1.23 -0.77
N GLY A 39 0.13 1.83 -0.31
CA GLY A 39 0.88 1.37 0.86
C GLY A 39 2.02 0.40 0.53
N LEU A 40 2.48 -0.32 1.55
CA LEU A 40 3.62 -1.22 1.55
C LEU A 40 3.19 -2.60 2.03
N ILE A 41 3.79 -3.64 1.46
CA ILE A 41 3.52 -5.03 1.80
C ILE A 41 3.95 -5.30 3.24
N LYS A 42 3.07 -5.94 4.01
CA LYS A 42 3.35 -6.52 5.32
C LYS A 42 2.80 -7.93 5.37
N VAL A 43 3.66 -8.90 5.13
CA VAL A 43 3.36 -10.32 5.20
C VAL A 43 2.95 -10.70 6.62
N LYS A 44 1.79 -11.36 6.75
CA LYS A 44 1.30 -11.95 8.00
C LYS A 44 1.76 -13.37 8.18
N SER A 45 1.65 -14.15 7.11
CA SER A 45 2.05 -15.55 7.11
C SER A 45 2.47 -15.98 5.71
N SER A 46 3.39 -16.93 5.66
CA SER A 46 3.79 -17.59 4.43
C SER A 46 3.98 -19.07 4.73
N LEU A 47 3.33 -19.91 3.94
CA LEU A 47 3.41 -21.36 4.02
C LEU A 47 3.97 -21.88 2.70
N TYR A 48 4.89 -22.83 2.78
CA TYR A 48 5.36 -23.61 1.64
C TYR A 48 4.95 -25.07 1.84
N GLY A 49 4.25 -25.64 0.86
CA GLY A 49 3.75 -27.02 0.94
C GLY A 49 2.46 -27.21 0.15
N ARG A 50 1.62 -28.13 0.60
CA ARG A 50 0.28 -28.39 0.07
C ARG A 50 -0.72 -28.61 1.21
N THR A 51 -1.75 -27.78 1.24
CA THR A 51 -2.88 -27.84 2.19
C THR A 51 -4.21 -28.23 1.52
N TYR A 52 -4.27 -28.23 0.18
CA TYR A 52 -5.44 -28.59 -0.61
C TYR A 52 -5.03 -29.39 -1.86
N ASN A 53 -5.87 -30.33 -2.28
CA ASN A 53 -5.58 -31.24 -3.40
C ASN A 53 -5.89 -30.62 -4.78
N ASP A 54 -6.78 -29.64 -4.84
CA ASP A 54 -7.22 -28.95 -6.06
C ASP A 54 -6.30 -27.79 -6.46
N THR A 55 -5.62 -27.19 -5.49
CA THR A 55 -4.74 -26.05 -5.69
C THR A 55 -3.45 -26.48 -6.38
N CYS A 56 -3.07 -25.82 -7.47
CA CYS A 56 -1.86 -26.17 -8.24
C CYS A 56 -1.83 -27.66 -8.62
N SER A 57 -2.93 -28.16 -9.20
CA SER A 57 -3.14 -29.59 -9.52
C SER A 57 -3.11 -29.91 -11.01
N PHE A 58 -2.98 -28.90 -11.87
CA PHE A 58 -3.02 -29.08 -13.32
C PHE A 58 -1.84 -29.96 -13.80
N ASN A 59 -2.15 -31.03 -14.53
CA ASN A 59 -1.20 -32.01 -15.09
C ASN A 59 -0.42 -32.89 -14.09
N TRP A 60 -0.79 -32.91 -12.80
CA TRP A 60 -0.10 -33.76 -11.82
C TRP A 60 -0.85 -35.06 -11.54
N SER A 61 -0.11 -36.12 -11.23
CA SER A 61 -0.70 -37.41 -10.89
C SER A 61 -1.44 -37.32 -9.54
N PRO A 62 -2.48 -38.15 -9.31
CA PRO A 62 -3.17 -38.19 -8.02
C PRO A 62 -2.22 -38.42 -6.84
N SER A 63 -1.17 -39.24 -7.01
CA SER A 63 -0.15 -39.50 -5.99
C SER A 63 0.63 -38.25 -5.55
N GLU A 64 0.80 -37.25 -6.43
CA GLU A 64 1.59 -36.04 -6.15
C GLU A 64 0.79 -34.92 -5.47
N VAL A 65 -0.56 -35.04 -5.44
CA VAL A 65 -1.47 -33.99 -4.92
C VAL A 65 -2.34 -34.44 -3.75
N VAL A 66 -2.31 -35.73 -3.38
CA VAL A 66 -3.13 -36.28 -2.27
C VAL A 66 -2.60 -35.88 -0.89
N ASN A 67 -1.30 -35.66 -0.73
CA ASN A 67 -0.75 -35.27 0.56
C ASN A 67 -1.01 -33.79 0.86
N THR A 68 -2.14 -33.51 1.54
CA THR A 68 -2.53 -32.17 1.99
C THR A 68 -2.12 -31.85 3.43
N SER A 69 -1.45 -32.79 4.11
CA SER A 69 -0.86 -32.59 5.44
C SER A 69 0.61 -32.20 5.33
N CYS A 70 0.94 -31.39 4.31
CA CYS A 70 2.30 -30.96 4.02
C CYS A 70 2.37 -29.44 4.08
N SER A 71 2.97 -28.85 5.11
CA SER A 71 3.23 -27.41 5.10
C SER A 71 4.33 -27.04 6.07
N LEU A 72 5.19 -26.12 5.66
CA LEU A 72 6.20 -25.48 6.48
C LEU A 72 5.96 -23.97 6.49
N ARG A 73 6.08 -23.34 7.66
CA ARG A 73 6.09 -21.88 7.77
C ARG A 73 7.46 -21.35 7.33
N ILE A 74 7.47 -20.33 6.48
CA ILE A 74 8.69 -19.69 5.99
C ILE A 74 8.66 -18.19 6.29
N SER A 75 9.82 -17.59 6.58
CA SER A 75 9.95 -16.14 6.78
C SER A 75 10.50 -15.42 5.54
N THR A 76 11.18 -16.14 4.64
CA THR A 76 11.96 -15.58 3.53
C THR A 76 11.15 -14.64 2.64
N ILE A 77 9.85 -14.89 2.44
CA ILE A 77 8.97 -14.00 1.68
C ILE A 77 8.77 -12.68 2.43
N ALA A 78 8.51 -12.72 3.74
CA ALA A 78 8.40 -11.53 4.57
C ALA A 78 9.71 -10.73 4.58
N ASP A 79 10.85 -11.42 4.74
CA ASP A 79 12.17 -10.79 4.79
C ASP A 79 12.47 -10.01 3.48
N ARG A 80 12.08 -10.58 2.34
CA ARG A 80 12.34 -9.98 1.01
C ARG A 80 11.28 -9.00 0.54
N CYS A 81 10.02 -9.18 0.92
CA CYS A 81 8.91 -8.38 0.39
C CYS A 81 8.38 -7.30 1.34
N ASN A 82 8.55 -7.43 2.65
CA ASN A 82 8.02 -6.43 3.58
C ASN A 82 8.57 -5.04 3.25
N GLY A 83 7.71 -4.02 3.32
CA GLY A 83 8.12 -2.65 3.06
C GLY A 83 8.26 -2.27 1.59
N LEU A 84 8.09 -3.22 0.65
CA LEU A 84 8.04 -2.93 -0.78
C LEU A 84 6.60 -2.63 -1.23
N ARG A 85 6.45 -1.90 -2.34
CA ARG A 85 5.13 -1.74 -3.00
C ARG A 85 4.82 -2.91 -3.91
N GLU A 86 5.84 -3.41 -4.59
CA GLU A 86 5.78 -4.56 -5.49
C GLU A 86 6.97 -5.46 -5.16
N CYS A 87 6.73 -6.76 -5.05
CA CYS A 87 7.76 -7.75 -4.77
C CYS A 87 7.61 -8.92 -5.75
N GLU A 88 8.69 -9.26 -6.44
CA GLU A 88 8.77 -10.43 -7.31
C GLU A 88 9.87 -11.37 -6.81
N LEU A 89 9.51 -12.60 -6.47
CA LEU A 89 10.46 -13.62 -6.02
C LEU A 89 10.40 -14.82 -6.97
N LYS A 90 11.55 -15.27 -7.43
CA LYS A 90 11.67 -16.58 -8.08
C LYS A 90 11.71 -17.63 -6.98
N THR A 91 10.72 -18.52 -6.94
CA THR A 91 10.58 -19.51 -5.86
C THR A 91 11.78 -20.44 -5.76
N ASP A 92 12.39 -20.77 -6.90
CA ASP A 92 13.53 -21.68 -7.00
C ASP A 92 14.80 -21.14 -6.32
N LEU A 93 14.83 -19.85 -5.99
CA LEU A 93 15.96 -19.18 -5.36
C LEU A 93 15.79 -18.95 -3.86
N LEU A 94 14.71 -19.45 -3.25
CA LEU A 94 14.38 -19.18 -1.84
C LEU A 94 15.02 -20.15 -0.83
N ASP A 95 15.80 -21.13 -1.29
CA ASP A 95 16.48 -22.15 -0.47
C ASP A 95 15.59 -22.71 0.66
N THR A 96 14.35 -23.06 0.30
CA THR A 96 13.35 -23.56 1.25
C THR A 96 13.46 -25.08 1.38
N PRO A 97 13.67 -25.64 2.59
CA PRO A 97 13.70 -27.09 2.79
C PRO A 97 12.42 -27.75 2.28
N ASP A 98 12.55 -28.92 1.63
CA ASP A 98 11.38 -29.66 1.14
C ASP A 98 10.60 -30.25 2.33
N PRO A 99 9.37 -29.80 2.61
CA PRO A 99 8.56 -30.33 3.70
C PRO A 99 8.00 -31.74 3.43
N CYS A 100 7.91 -32.17 2.17
CA CYS A 100 7.32 -33.45 1.80
C CYS A 100 7.77 -33.91 0.40
N TYR A 101 8.77 -34.78 0.38
CA TYR A 101 9.31 -35.34 -0.85
C TYR A 101 8.22 -36.02 -1.70
N GLY A 102 8.27 -35.82 -3.02
CA GLY A 102 7.33 -36.42 -3.98
C GLY A 102 5.92 -35.82 -3.98
N THR A 103 5.66 -34.82 -3.15
CA THR A 103 4.42 -34.02 -3.20
C THR A 103 4.71 -32.70 -3.90
N TYR A 104 3.88 -32.32 -4.86
CA TYR A 104 4.01 -31.03 -5.54
C TYR A 104 3.51 -29.90 -4.64
N LYS A 105 4.30 -28.83 -4.45
CA LYS A 105 4.03 -27.81 -3.43
C LYS A 105 3.63 -26.47 -4.07
N TYR A 106 3.17 -25.57 -3.22
CA TYR A 106 2.89 -24.18 -3.53
C TYR A 106 3.19 -23.29 -2.32
N TYR A 107 3.40 -22.01 -2.61
CA TYR A 107 3.49 -20.95 -1.62
C TYR A 107 2.10 -20.38 -1.39
N ASN A 108 1.72 -20.21 -0.14
CA ASN A 108 0.48 -19.58 0.29
C ASN A 108 0.82 -18.46 1.27
N THR A 109 0.67 -17.21 0.81
CA THR A 109 1.11 -16.02 1.54
C THR A 109 -0.06 -15.10 1.77
N THR A 110 -0.34 -14.81 3.04
CA THR A 110 -1.27 -13.75 3.43
C THR A 110 -0.49 -12.51 3.82
N TYR A 111 -0.89 -11.36 3.29
CA TYR A 111 -0.25 -10.09 3.54
C TYR A 111 -1.28 -8.97 3.57
N ASP A 112 -0.90 -7.89 4.22
CA ASP A 112 -1.67 -6.66 4.17
C ASP A 112 -0.86 -5.53 3.55
N CYS A 113 -1.56 -4.52 3.08
CA CYS A 113 -0.96 -3.27 2.67
C CYS A 113 -1.05 -2.25 3.81
N ILE A 114 0.07 -1.70 4.24
CA ILE A 114 0.13 -0.69 5.30
C ILE A 114 0.63 0.65 4.77
N ASN A 115 0.18 1.74 5.36
CA ASN A 115 0.79 3.04 5.03
C ASN A 115 2.24 3.06 5.54
N GLY A 116 3.14 3.67 4.77
CA GLY A 116 4.54 3.81 5.11
C GLY A 116 5.34 4.56 4.04
N ARG A 117 6.54 4.97 4.41
CA ARG A 117 7.51 5.68 3.58
C ARG A 117 8.60 4.72 3.14
N VAL A 118 9.14 4.93 1.94
CA VAL A 118 10.26 4.15 1.39
C VAL A 118 11.33 5.11 0.91
N THR A 119 12.55 4.87 1.36
CA THR A 119 13.75 5.60 0.96
C THR A 119 14.71 4.64 0.27
N VAL A 120 15.22 5.05 -0.88
CA VAL A 120 16.26 4.32 -1.62
C VAL A 120 17.56 5.11 -1.56
N ILE A 121 18.65 4.44 -1.22
CA ILE A 121 19.98 5.04 -1.07
C ILE A 121 20.96 4.21 -1.89
N CYS A 122 21.46 4.77 -2.98
CA CYS A 122 22.45 4.10 -3.81
C CYS A 122 23.79 3.96 -3.07
N GLU A 123 24.63 3.00 -3.48
CA GLU A 123 25.93 2.72 -2.85
C GLU A 123 26.75 3.99 -2.55
N ARG A 124 27.30 4.07 -1.33
CA ARG A 124 28.06 5.22 -0.77
C ARG A 124 27.25 6.50 -0.58
N GLY A 125 25.95 6.48 -0.85
CA GLY A 125 25.03 7.55 -0.53
C GLY A 125 24.58 7.52 0.93
N TYR A 126 23.97 8.62 1.37
CA TYR A 126 23.29 8.72 2.67
C TYR A 126 21.92 9.36 2.49
N SER A 127 21.01 9.09 3.42
CA SER A 127 19.72 9.76 3.48
C SER A 127 19.27 9.91 4.92
N THR A 128 18.50 10.96 5.17
CA THR A 128 17.93 11.25 6.48
C THR A 128 16.45 10.89 6.47
N LEU A 129 16.09 9.92 7.31
CA LEU A 129 14.71 9.59 7.64
C LEU A 129 14.19 10.65 8.63
N ASP A 130 12.99 11.16 8.39
CA ASP A 130 12.36 12.18 9.22
C ASP A 130 10.88 11.86 9.46
N CYS A 131 10.44 12.10 10.69
CA CYS A 131 9.07 11.94 11.17
C CYS A 131 8.51 13.19 11.86
N GLU A 132 9.15 14.36 11.72
CA GLU A 132 8.70 15.64 12.28
C GLU A 132 8.45 15.55 13.79
N ASP A 133 7.19 15.44 14.20
CA ASP A 133 6.74 15.34 15.59
C ASP A 133 6.57 13.88 16.09
N GLY A 134 6.58 12.91 15.18
CA GLY A 134 6.54 11.48 15.45
C GLY A 134 7.91 10.83 15.57
N SER A 135 7.89 9.53 15.89
CA SER A 135 9.07 8.68 16.00
C SER A 135 9.10 7.68 14.86
N ILE A 136 10.31 7.42 14.33
CA ILE A 136 10.58 6.45 13.29
C ILE A 136 10.37 5.03 13.85
N GLN A 137 9.63 4.22 13.11
CA GLN A 137 9.57 2.77 13.27
C GLN A 137 9.89 2.10 11.94
N ILE A 138 11.04 1.43 11.88
CA ILE A 138 11.48 0.69 10.70
C ILE A 138 10.59 -0.53 10.48
N ILE A 139 10.05 -0.66 9.27
CA ILE A 139 9.27 -1.81 8.82
C ILE A 139 10.19 -2.88 8.24
N ASN A 140 11.05 -2.48 7.31
CA ASN A 140 12.04 -3.34 6.68
C ASN A 140 13.24 -2.53 6.19
N ALA A 141 14.40 -3.16 6.09
CA ALA A 141 15.55 -2.60 5.41
C ALA A 141 16.39 -3.70 4.72
N ASN A 142 16.81 -3.44 3.48
CA ASN A 142 17.59 -4.37 2.66
C ASN A 142 18.76 -3.65 1.99
N TYR A 143 19.99 -4.08 2.28
CA TYR A 143 21.20 -3.64 1.60
C TYR A 143 21.64 -4.73 0.63
N GLY A 144 21.79 -4.39 -0.64
CA GLY A 144 22.03 -5.39 -1.68
C GLY A 144 21.51 -4.93 -3.03
N ARG A 145 20.92 -5.85 -3.79
CA ARG A 145 20.22 -5.56 -5.05
C ARG A 145 19.06 -6.54 -5.23
N ALA A 146 17.85 -6.01 -5.26
CA ALA A 146 16.61 -6.75 -5.44
C ALA A 146 16.05 -6.65 -6.87
N ASP A 147 16.49 -5.66 -7.65
CA ASP A 147 16.04 -5.43 -9.02
C ASP A 147 17.13 -4.74 -9.89
N SER A 148 16.92 -4.75 -11.20
CA SER A 148 17.88 -4.21 -12.19
C SER A 148 17.64 -2.73 -12.54
N VAL A 149 16.61 -2.10 -12.00
CA VAL A 149 16.18 -0.73 -12.35
C VAL A 149 16.65 0.27 -11.30
N THR A 150 16.53 -0.06 -10.03
CA THR A 150 16.89 0.79 -8.90
C THR A 150 18.39 1.06 -8.89
N CYS A 151 18.76 2.35 -8.77
CA CYS A 151 20.15 2.81 -8.80
C CYS A 151 20.97 2.26 -9.99
N SER A 152 20.36 2.16 -11.18
CA SER A 152 21.00 1.60 -12.38
C SER A 152 21.57 2.62 -13.36
N ASN A 153 21.30 3.91 -13.15
CA ASN A 153 21.71 4.98 -14.08
C ASN A 153 23.24 4.99 -14.27
N GLY A 154 23.68 4.81 -15.52
CA GLY A 154 25.11 4.79 -15.88
C GLY A 154 25.86 3.50 -15.57
N LEU A 155 25.17 2.44 -15.11
CA LEU A 155 25.79 1.15 -14.82
C LEU A 155 25.69 0.17 -16.00
N SER A 156 26.70 -0.67 -16.16
CA SER A 156 26.68 -1.78 -17.12
C SER A 156 25.74 -2.89 -16.66
N ASN A 157 25.20 -3.66 -17.61
CA ASN A 157 24.30 -4.77 -17.32
C ASN A 157 24.94 -5.84 -16.41
N SER A 158 26.26 -6.04 -16.50
CA SER A 158 26.99 -6.99 -15.64
C SER A 158 26.87 -6.67 -14.16
N LEU A 159 26.85 -5.38 -13.79
CA LEU A 159 26.82 -4.91 -12.40
C LEU A 159 25.42 -4.92 -11.77
N ILE A 160 24.37 -5.07 -12.58
CA ILE A 160 22.95 -4.96 -12.16
C ILE A 160 22.14 -6.25 -12.39
N LYS A 161 22.75 -7.28 -13.00
CA LYS A 161 22.08 -8.54 -13.35
C LYS A 161 21.75 -9.40 -12.11
N ASN A 162 22.60 -9.35 -11.08
CA ASN A 162 22.36 -10.10 -9.86
C ASN A 162 21.34 -9.37 -8.97
N THR A 163 20.09 -9.79 -9.06
CA THR A 163 18.97 -9.25 -8.28
C THR A 163 18.59 -10.14 -7.09
N ASN A 164 19.39 -11.17 -6.80
CA ASN A 164 19.23 -12.02 -5.63
C ASN A 164 20.33 -11.73 -4.60
N CYS A 165 20.55 -10.45 -4.29
CA CYS A 165 21.64 -10.01 -3.45
C CYS A 165 21.14 -9.27 -2.21
N TYR A 166 21.41 -9.82 -1.03
CA TYR A 166 20.87 -9.32 0.25
C TYR A 166 21.88 -9.50 1.37
N ALA A 167 22.19 -8.42 2.08
CA ALA A 167 23.04 -8.45 3.26
C ALA A 167 22.25 -8.91 4.49
N PRO A 168 22.80 -9.85 5.29
CA PRO A 168 22.17 -10.26 6.53
C PRO A 168 22.12 -9.10 7.52
N ASN A 169 21.18 -9.16 8.47
CA ASN A 169 21.05 -8.21 9.57
C ASN A 169 20.81 -6.74 9.16
N THR A 170 20.50 -6.45 7.89
CA THR A 170 20.26 -5.06 7.47
C THR A 170 19.12 -4.42 8.28
N LEU A 171 17.99 -5.11 8.40
CA LEU A 171 16.84 -4.65 9.19
C LEU A 171 17.21 -4.35 10.64
N SER A 172 17.85 -5.29 11.34
CA SER A 172 18.20 -5.11 12.76
C SER A 172 19.20 -3.98 12.95
N THR A 173 20.17 -3.81 12.05
CA THR A 173 21.13 -2.70 12.07
C THR A 173 20.43 -1.36 11.89
N VAL A 174 19.58 -1.21 10.88
CA VAL A 174 18.86 0.07 10.63
C VAL A 174 17.83 0.35 11.73
N ALA A 175 17.13 -0.67 12.22
CA ALA A 175 16.19 -0.55 13.34
C ALA A 175 16.89 -0.10 14.62
N ALA A 176 18.04 -0.68 14.96
CA ALA A 176 18.83 -0.27 16.12
C ALA A 176 19.34 1.17 15.99
N LEU A 177 19.65 1.61 14.77
CA LEU A 177 20.10 2.97 14.49
C LEU A 177 18.98 4.02 14.54
N CYS A 178 17.75 3.68 14.12
CA CYS A 178 16.72 4.69 13.86
C CYS A 178 15.44 4.58 14.70
N ASN A 179 15.08 3.41 15.23
CA ASN A 179 13.80 3.25 15.95
C ASN A 179 13.70 4.18 17.15
N GLY A 180 12.54 4.82 17.31
CA GLY A 180 12.27 5.74 18.41
C GLY A 180 12.89 7.14 18.24
N GLN A 181 13.69 7.37 17.20
CA GLN A 181 14.22 8.69 16.89
C GLN A 181 13.26 9.47 16.00
N ARG A 182 13.28 10.81 16.08
CA ARG A 182 12.52 11.67 15.17
C ARG A 182 13.19 11.79 13.80
N ARG A 183 14.52 11.82 13.81
CA ARG A 183 15.37 12.01 12.64
C ARG A 183 16.58 11.08 12.74
N CYS A 184 16.86 10.34 11.68
CA CYS A 184 17.96 9.36 11.64
C CYS A 184 18.65 9.40 10.26
N THR A 185 19.98 9.49 10.22
CA THR A 185 20.73 9.42 8.95
C THR A 185 21.36 8.04 8.78
N VAL A 186 21.14 7.44 7.62
CA VAL A 186 21.66 6.12 7.24
C VAL A 186 22.51 6.22 5.99
N GLU A 187 23.62 5.48 5.96
CA GLU A 187 24.53 5.40 4.81
C GLU A 187 24.47 4.01 4.18
N ALA A 188 24.39 3.94 2.86
CA ALA A 188 24.45 2.68 2.11
C ALA A 188 25.91 2.25 1.92
N SER A 189 26.51 1.68 2.98
CA SER A 189 27.94 1.42 3.04
C SER A 189 28.28 -0.01 3.40
N GLN A 190 29.25 -0.58 2.68
CA GLN A 190 29.83 -1.89 2.98
C GLN A 190 30.64 -1.93 4.30
N LYS A 191 30.86 -0.76 4.94
CA LYS A 191 31.42 -0.67 6.30
C LYS A 191 30.37 -0.92 7.38
N ILE A 192 29.11 -0.58 7.09
CA ILE A 192 27.97 -0.74 8.01
C ILE A 192 27.31 -2.10 7.78
N PHE A 193 27.19 -2.50 6.52
CA PHE A 193 26.62 -3.77 6.11
C PHE A 193 27.70 -4.61 5.43
N THR A 194 27.81 -5.89 5.76
CA THR A 194 28.72 -6.80 5.03
C THR A 194 28.39 -6.79 3.54
N ASP A 195 29.40 -6.86 2.65
CA ASP A 195 29.15 -7.00 1.21
C ASP A 195 28.53 -8.38 0.90
N PRO A 196 27.25 -8.43 0.48
CA PRO A 196 26.58 -9.70 0.18
C PRO A 196 26.93 -10.29 -1.19
N CYS A 197 27.43 -9.48 -2.13
CA CYS A 197 27.65 -9.92 -3.51
C CYS A 197 28.73 -9.08 -4.19
N SER A 198 29.92 -9.67 -4.33
CA SER A 198 31.03 -9.08 -5.08
C SER A 198 30.62 -8.79 -6.53
N GLU A 199 31.17 -7.72 -7.10
CA GLU A 199 30.95 -7.30 -8.50
C GLU A 199 29.50 -6.89 -8.85
N THR A 200 28.63 -6.77 -7.85
CA THR A 200 27.29 -6.21 -8.02
C THR A 200 27.20 -4.90 -7.25
N VAL A 201 26.75 -3.83 -7.91
CA VAL A 201 26.54 -2.53 -7.26
C VAL A 201 25.30 -2.63 -6.38
N LYS A 202 25.38 -2.11 -5.16
CA LYS A 202 24.32 -2.28 -4.15
C LYS A 202 23.53 -1.00 -3.91
N TYR A 203 22.41 -1.12 -3.24
CA TYR A 203 21.64 -0.02 -2.68
C TYR A 203 20.98 -0.46 -1.38
N LEU A 204 20.68 0.50 -0.52
CA LEU A 204 19.89 0.31 0.69
C LEU A 204 18.46 0.79 0.41
N THR A 205 17.49 -0.08 0.62
CA THR A 205 16.08 0.31 0.73
C THR A 205 15.70 0.32 2.20
N VAL A 206 15.13 1.41 2.70
CA VAL A 206 14.57 1.50 4.05
C VAL A 206 13.10 1.85 3.95
N SER A 207 12.26 1.07 4.60
CA SER A 207 10.83 1.33 4.74
C SER A 207 10.50 1.58 6.20
N TYR A 208 9.71 2.62 6.47
CA TYR A 208 9.42 3.03 7.84
C TYR A 208 8.08 3.76 7.93
N ILE A 209 7.53 3.79 9.14
CA ILE A 209 6.36 4.61 9.49
C ILE A 209 6.74 5.62 10.56
N CYS A 210 5.95 6.69 10.62
CA CYS A 210 6.04 7.69 11.66
C CYS A 210 4.88 7.49 12.63
N THR A 211 5.21 7.10 13.86
CA THR A 211 4.22 6.90 14.93
C THR A 211 4.30 8.05 15.92
N ARG A 212 3.14 8.59 16.30
CA ARG A 212 3.01 9.55 17.40
C ARG A 212 2.57 8.80 18.65
N GLU A 213 3.13 9.17 19.80
CA GLU A 213 2.73 8.64 21.10
C GLU A 213 2.26 9.80 21.99
N THR A 214 1.12 9.60 22.64
CA THR A 214 0.60 10.53 23.65
C THR A 214 0.41 9.80 24.96
N VAL A 215 0.79 10.46 26.05
CA VAL A 215 0.57 9.99 27.43
C VAL A 215 -0.32 10.99 28.14
N THR A 216 -1.42 10.50 28.74
CA THR A 216 -2.38 11.32 29.48
C THR A 216 -2.65 10.69 30.83
N CYS A 217 -2.34 11.39 31.92
CA CYS A 217 -2.57 10.87 33.28
C CYS A 217 -4.07 10.70 33.59
N GLU A 218 -4.39 9.75 34.48
CA GLU A 218 -5.77 9.50 34.93
C GLU A 218 -6.43 10.80 35.45
N GLY A 219 -7.66 11.05 34.99
CA GLY A 219 -8.42 12.27 35.25
C GLY A 219 -8.26 13.37 34.20
N ASN A 220 -7.22 13.30 33.35
CA ASN A 220 -7.02 14.24 32.24
C ASN A 220 -7.63 13.71 30.93
N THR A 221 -7.56 14.53 29.88
CA THR A 221 -8.12 14.21 28.57
C THR A 221 -7.06 14.29 27.48
N ALA A 222 -6.90 13.22 26.72
CA ALA A 222 -6.00 13.14 25.58
C ALA A 222 -6.61 13.86 24.38
N VAL A 223 -5.78 14.57 23.62
CA VAL A 223 -6.17 15.19 22.35
C VAL A 223 -5.25 14.65 21.26
N LEU A 224 -5.82 13.92 20.31
CA LEU A 224 -5.12 13.35 19.16
C LEU A 224 -5.44 14.21 17.93
N THR A 225 -4.43 14.53 17.12
CA THR A 225 -4.61 15.37 15.92
C THR A 225 -3.71 14.92 14.77
N CYS A 226 -4.24 15.02 13.56
CA CYS A 226 -3.56 14.71 12.30
C CYS A 226 -3.67 15.83 11.25
N GLY A 227 -4.14 17.02 11.63
CA GLY A 227 -4.31 18.12 10.67
C GLY A 227 -5.32 17.76 9.58
N ALA A 228 -4.86 17.68 8.33
CA ALA A 228 -5.68 17.26 7.18
C ALA A 228 -5.77 15.73 7.01
N ASP A 229 -4.90 14.97 7.68
CA ASP A 229 -4.89 13.50 7.62
C ASP A 229 -5.88 12.88 8.62
N HIS A 230 -6.09 11.57 8.52
CA HIS A 230 -6.93 10.81 9.42
C HIS A 230 -6.10 10.03 10.44
N LEU A 231 -6.62 9.98 11.68
CA LEU A 231 -6.10 9.20 12.78
C LEU A 231 -6.28 7.71 12.49
N LYS A 232 -5.19 6.97 12.66
CA LYS A 232 -5.18 5.51 12.66
C LYS A 232 -4.51 5.01 13.93
N ILE A 233 -5.28 4.34 14.78
CA ILE A 233 -4.84 3.96 16.13
C ILE A 233 -4.09 2.63 16.07
N VAL A 234 -2.82 2.65 16.49
CA VAL A 234 -1.92 1.49 16.43
C VAL A 234 -1.99 0.67 17.70
N SER A 235 -1.93 1.34 18.85
CA SER A 235 -2.06 0.71 20.17
C SER A 235 -2.59 1.71 21.18
N ALA A 236 -3.23 1.19 22.23
CA ALA A 236 -3.59 2.00 23.39
C ALA A 236 -3.54 1.14 24.65
N ASN A 237 -3.17 1.77 25.77
CA ASN A 237 -3.26 1.18 27.10
C ASN A 237 -3.73 2.23 28.08
N TYR A 238 -4.82 1.95 28.81
CA TYR A 238 -5.16 2.67 30.03
C TYR A 238 -4.73 1.81 31.21
N GLY A 239 -3.75 2.26 31.98
CA GLY A 239 -3.13 1.43 33.01
C GLY A 239 -1.83 2.03 33.52
N ARG A 240 -0.86 1.19 33.86
CA ARG A 240 0.49 1.61 34.26
C ARG A 240 1.51 0.55 33.87
N THR A 241 2.52 0.98 33.13
CA THR A 241 3.62 0.16 32.58
C THR A 241 4.98 0.48 33.20
N ASP A 242 5.08 1.60 33.94
CA ASP A 242 6.31 2.02 34.62
C ASP A 242 5.99 2.89 35.86
N SER A 243 6.99 3.07 36.73
CA SER A 243 6.85 3.77 38.01
C SER A 243 7.09 5.28 37.93
N THR A 244 7.44 5.81 36.76
CA THR A 244 7.90 7.21 36.58
C THR A 244 6.87 8.07 35.85
N THR A 245 6.18 7.51 34.86
CA THR A 245 5.15 8.18 34.09
C THR A 245 3.98 8.58 34.97
N CYS A 246 3.58 9.85 34.91
CA CYS A 246 2.50 10.41 35.74
C CYS A 246 2.68 10.18 37.26
N ALA A 247 3.93 10.11 37.76
CA ALA A 247 4.21 9.79 39.16
C ALA A 247 4.33 11.01 40.09
N SER A 248 4.40 12.23 39.55
CA SER A 248 4.59 13.45 40.34
C SER A 248 3.49 13.62 41.40
N GLY A 249 3.89 13.79 42.67
CA GLY A 249 2.98 13.96 43.81
C GLY A 249 2.20 12.70 44.21
N ARG A 250 2.51 11.52 43.65
CA ARG A 250 1.78 10.28 43.94
C ARG A 250 2.50 9.43 44.99
N PRO A 251 1.77 8.81 45.94
CA PRO A 251 2.35 7.84 46.88
C PRO A 251 2.96 6.64 46.16
N LEU A 252 4.02 6.05 46.73
CA LEU A 252 4.68 4.86 46.18
C LEU A 252 3.71 3.68 45.96
N SER A 253 2.71 3.54 46.83
CA SER A 253 1.68 2.50 46.71
C SER A 253 0.82 2.62 45.45
N GLN A 254 0.69 3.83 44.88
CA GLN A 254 -0.10 4.07 43.66
C GLN A 254 0.72 3.90 42.36
N ILE A 255 2.04 3.75 42.45
CA ILE A 255 2.95 3.72 41.29
C ILE A 255 3.84 2.47 41.23
N SER A 256 3.76 1.58 42.22
CA SER A 256 4.57 0.37 42.30
C SER A 256 4.11 -0.75 41.36
N ILE A 257 2.82 -0.81 41.03
CA ILE A 257 2.26 -1.82 40.11
C ILE A 257 2.43 -1.33 38.68
N THR A 258 3.38 -1.91 37.96
CA THR A 258 3.75 -1.52 36.59
C THR A 258 3.36 -2.55 35.53
N ASN A 259 2.60 -3.57 35.91
CA ASN A 259 2.03 -4.57 35.02
C ASN A 259 0.52 -4.41 34.90
N CYS A 260 0.04 -3.17 34.80
CA CYS A 260 -1.37 -2.85 34.74
C CYS A 260 -1.79 -2.48 33.31
N TYR A 261 -2.65 -3.31 32.72
CA TYR A 261 -3.08 -3.19 31.34
C TYR A 261 -4.59 -3.33 31.21
N THR A 262 -5.20 -2.51 30.35
CA THR A 262 -6.61 -2.67 29.95
C THR A 262 -6.68 -3.37 28.60
N PRO A 263 -7.18 -4.62 28.51
CA PRO A 263 -7.13 -5.40 27.27
C PRO A 263 -7.97 -4.80 26.13
N ASN A 264 -9.04 -4.05 26.46
CA ASN A 264 -9.94 -3.46 25.45
C ASN A 264 -9.63 -2.00 25.11
N ALA A 265 -8.51 -1.44 25.61
CA ALA A 265 -8.21 -0.02 25.43
C ALA A 265 -8.08 0.38 23.95
N LEU A 266 -7.44 -0.46 23.12
CA LEU A 266 -7.30 -0.21 21.68
C LEU A 266 -8.66 -0.04 21.00
N ASN A 267 -9.60 -0.97 21.21
CA ASN A 267 -10.90 -0.92 20.56
C ASN A 267 -11.72 0.31 21.00
N VAL A 268 -11.64 0.68 22.29
CA VAL A 268 -12.31 1.87 22.81
C VAL A 268 -11.77 3.14 22.16
N VAL A 269 -10.44 3.28 22.05
CA VAL A 269 -9.82 4.44 21.40
C VAL A 269 -10.08 4.45 19.90
N ALA A 270 -9.93 3.31 19.22
CA ALA A 270 -10.19 3.17 17.78
C ALA A 270 -11.65 3.50 17.44
N ALA A 271 -12.62 2.94 18.16
CA ALA A 271 -14.04 3.25 17.95
C ALA A 271 -14.35 4.75 18.09
N ARG A 272 -13.58 5.45 18.93
CA ARG A 272 -13.76 6.88 19.17
C ARG A 272 -13.01 7.76 18.18
N CYS A 273 -11.86 7.34 17.68
CA CYS A 273 -10.90 8.21 17.00
C CYS A 273 -10.53 7.80 15.57
N GLU A 274 -10.67 6.53 15.20
CA GLU A 274 -10.27 6.02 13.89
C GLU A 274 -10.96 6.80 12.76
N GLY A 275 -10.20 7.16 11.74
CA GLY A 275 -10.73 7.88 10.57
C GLY A 275 -11.06 9.36 10.81
N LYS A 276 -10.81 9.92 12.00
CA LYS A 276 -11.04 11.36 12.28
C LYS A 276 -9.74 12.15 12.15
N SER A 277 -9.82 13.44 11.81
CA SER A 277 -8.65 14.33 11.83
C SER A 277 -8.24 14.78 13.24
N SER A 278 -9.19 14.79 14.17
CA SER A 278 -8.96 15.04 15.59
C SER A 278 -9.92 14.23 16.45
N CYS A 279 -9.44 13.84 17.63
CA CYS A 279 -10.20 13.08 18.60
C CYS A 279 -9.80 13.45 20.03
N VAL A 280 -10.76 13.35 20.95
CA VAL A 280 -10.58 13.65 22.37
C VAL A 280 -10.93 12.42 23.18
N VAL A 281 -10.06 11.96 24.08
CA VAL A 281 -10.26 10.73 24.87
C VAL A 281 -9.98 10.99 26.36
N PRO A 282 -11.00 10.99 27.23
CA PRO A 282 -10.82 11.08 28.68
C PRO A 282 -10.13 9.83 29.24
N ALA A 283 -9.03 10.02 29.96
CA ALA A 283 -8.30 8.94 30.63
C ALA A 283 -8.95 8.65 31.99
N THR A 284 -10.08 7.94 32.00
CA THR A 284 -10.90 7.71 33.19
C THR A 284 -11.42 6.28 33.28
N ASN A 285 -11.76 5.84 34.50
CA ASN A 285 -12.34 4.52 34.74
C ASN A 285 -13.73 4.36 34.11
N ASP A 286 -14.46 5.46 33.91
CA ASP A 286 -15.77 5.42 33.23
C ASP A 286 -15.65 5.03 31.76
N VAL A 287 -14.53 5.39 31.10
CA VAL A 287 -14.28 5.08 29.69
C VAL A 287 -13.67 3.69 29.51
N PHE A 288 -12.77 3.28 30.41
CA PHE A 288 -11.93 2.09 30.21
C PHE A 288 -12.15 0.96 31.23
N SER A 289 -13.00 1.17 32.25
CA SER A 289 -13.00 0.40 33.50
C SER A 289 -11.69 0.55 34.28
N ASP A 290 -11.67 0.14 35.56
CA ASP A 290 -10.44 0.17 36.37
C ASP A 290 -9.71 -1.19 36.29
N PRO A 291 -8.57 -1.29 35.57
CA PRO A 291 -7.80 -2.52 35.47
C PRO A 291 -6.99 -2.86 36.72
N CYS A 292 -6.71 -1.90 37.61
CA CYS A 292 -5.84 -2.09 38.76
C CYS A 292 -6.18 -1.10 39.90
N VAL A 293 -7.23 -1.42 40.64
CA VAL A 293 -7.74 -0.59 41.75
C VAL A 293 -6.61 -0.21 42.72
N GLY A 294 -6.56 1.08 43.09
CA GLY A 294 -5.55 1.64 43.98
C GLY A 294 -4.23 2.03 43.28
N THR A 295 -4.06 1.70 42.00
CA THR A 295 -2.94 2.18 41.18
C THR A 295 -3.38 3.40 40.37
N TYR A 296 -2.57 4.45 40.39
CA TYR A 296 -2.82 5.64 39.57
C TYR A 296 -2.40 5.37 38.14
N LYS A 297 -3.29 5.55 37.18
CA LYS A 297 -3.10 5.11 35.79
C LYS A 297 -2.75 6.27 34.86
N TYR A 298 -2.46 5.92 33.62
CA TYR A 298 -2.36 6.81 32.48
C TYR A 298 -2.80 6.09 31.21
N LEU A 299 -3.34 6.88 30.28
CA LEU A 299 -3.64 6.46 28.92
C LEU A 299 -2.42 6.73 28.04
N THR A 300 -1.82 5.68 27.50
CA THR A 300 -0.88 5.74 26.38
C THR A 300 -1.62 5.43 25.09
N VAL A 301 -1.49 6.27 24.07
CA VAL A 301 -2.02 6.01 22.72
C VAL A 301 -0.89 6.19 21.71
N VAL A 302 -0.66 5.17 20.89
CA VAL A 302 0.21 5.24 19.72
C VAL A 302 -0.68 5.27 18.47
N TYR A 303 -0.46 6.26 17.60
CA TYR A 303 -1.23 6.44 16.38
C TYR A 303 -0.36 6.91 15.23
N ILE A 304 -0.88 6.78 14.01
CA ILE A 304 -0.30 7.36 12.80
C ILE A 304 -1.31 8.32 12.17
N CYS A 305 -0.81 9.25 11.38
CA CYS A 305 -1.61 10.09 10.51
C CYS A 305 -1.49 9.55 9.09
N SER A 306 -2.63 9.17 8.51
CA SER A 306 -2.69 8.64 7.17
C SER A 306 -3.82 9.28 6.39
N TRP A 307 -3.56 9.62 5.13
CA TRP A 307 -4.58 10.11 4.22
C TRP A 307 -5.54 8.96 3.86
N GLY A 308 -6.83 9.19 4.09
CA GLY A 308 -7.88 8.18 4.00
C GLY A 308 -8.41 8.05 2.58
N ALA A 309 -7.80 7.21 1.76
CA ALA A 309 -8.52 6.59 0.64
C ALA A 309 -9.29 5.39 1.18
N ASP A 310 -10.34 5.63 1.97
CA ASP A 310 -11.49 4.74 2.21
C ASP A 310 -12.37 5.29 3.35
N VAL A 311 -13.08 6.38 3.08
CA VAL A 311 -14.32 6.70 3.80
C VAL A 311 -15.34 7.16 2.76
N GLY A 312 -16.24 6.25 2.38
CA GLY A 312 -17.48 6.60 1.68
C GLY A 312 -17.65 6.06 0.26
N ILE A 313 -17.68 4.73 0.06
CA ILE A 313 -18.59 4.22 -0.98
C ILE A 313 -20.00 4.50 -0.45
N LEU A 314 -20.64 5.49 -1.08
CA LEU A 314 -22.05 5.80 -0.90
C LEU A 314 -22.87 4.52 -1.13
N THR A 315 -23.27 3.85 -0.05
CA THR A 315 -24.49 3.06 -0.04
C THR A 315 -25.67 4.03 -0.10
N GLY A 316 -25.87 4.62 -1.27
CA GLY A 316 -27.10 5.30 -1.65
C GLY A 316 -27.91 4.34 -2.51
N SER A 317 -28.61 3.41 -1.86
CA SER A 317 -29.66 2.66 -2.52
C SER A 317 -30.82 3.60 -2.84
N GLN A 318 -30.88 4.09 -4.06
CA GLN A 318 -32.15 4.48 -4.68
C GLN A 318 -32.30 3.64 -5.94
N GLY A 319 -33.23 2.69 -5.87
CA GLY A 319 -33.69 1.95 -7.03
C GLY A 319 -34.37 2.91 -8.00
N PHE A 320 -34.10 2.72 -9.29
CA PHE A 320 -35.00 3.14 -10.34
C PHE A 320 -35.24 1.98 -11.30
N LEU A 321 -36.53 1.77 -11.51
CA LEU A 321 -37.15 0.79 -12.38
C LEU A 321 -36.79 1.06 -13.84
N GLY A 322 -36.89 0.01 -14.65
CA GLY A 322 -36.30 -0.08 -15.98
C GLY A 322 -36.87 0.86 -17.05
N GLY A 323 -36.20 0.81 -18.19
CA GLY A 323 -36.59 1.48 -19.42
C GLY A 323 -35.63 1.11 -20.54
N ASN A 324 -36.08 0.21 -21.42
CA ASN A 324 -35.53 -0.03 -22.74
C ASN A 324 -35.39 1.29 -23.50
N GLN A 325 -34.22 1.55 -24.10
CA GLN A 325 -34.16 2.15 -25.43
C GLN A 325 -32.76 2.01 -26.04
N SER A 326 -32.74 1.22 -27.11
CA SER A 326 -31.72 1.13 -28.16
C SER A 326 -31.46 2.49 -28.80
N TRP A 327 -30.19 2.88 -28.94
CA TRP A 327 -29.76 3.89 -29.90
C TRP A 327 -28.53 3.38 -30.64
N GLU A 328 -28.69 3.21 -31.94
CA GLU A 328 -27.65 2.87 -32.91
C GLU A 328 -26.63 4.01 -32.97
N ALA A 329 -25.35 3.67 -32.83
CA ALA A 329 -24.24 4.59 -33.07
C ALA A 329 -23.70 4.36 -34.49
N THR A 330 -24.06 5.25 -35.41
CA THR A 330 -23.34 5.42 -36.68
C THR A 330 -22.01 6.13 -36.44
N SER A 331 -20.92 5.46 -36.78
CA SER A 331 -19.55 5.99 -36.84
C SER A 331 -19.43 7.14 -37.86
N PRO A 332 -18.44 8.03 -37.68
CA PRO A 332 -17.50 8.25 -38.79
C PRO A 332 -16.05 7.99 -38.40
N ALA A 333 -15.32 7.59 -39.43
CA ALA A 333 -13.95 7.13 -39.39
C ALA A 333 -12.90 8.25 -39.28
N SER A 334 -11.76 7.85 -38.71
CA SER A 334 -10.39 8.20 -39.09
C SER A 334 -9.97 9.68 -39.24
N GLY A 335 -9.14 10.13 -38.30
CA GLY A 335 -8.23 11.26 -38.48
C GLY A 335 -7.09 11.21 -37.47
N LYS A 336 -5.89 10.84 -37.91
CA LYS A 336 -4.65 10.91 -37.11
C LYS A 336 -4.23 12.38 -36.97
N SER A 337 -4.08 12.89 -35.75
CA SER A 337 -3.26 14.08 -35.50
C SER A 337 -2.60 14.00 -34.11
N ASN A 338 -1.30 13.70 -34.11
CA ASN A 338 -0.40 13.92 -32.98
C ASN A 338 0.06 15.38 -33.03
N ALA A 339 -0.57 16.28 -32.28
CA ALA A 339 -0.04 17.61 -32.00
C ALA A 339 -0.56 18.12 -30.66
N CYS A 340 0.36 18.48 -29.75
CA CYS A 340 0.05 19.23 -28.55
C CYS A 340 -0.18 20.68 -28.97
N PHE A 341 -1.42 21.17 -28.92
CA PHE A 341 -1.72 22.58 -29.17
C PHE A 341 -1.29 23.42 -27.96
N ASN A 342 -0.47 24.44 -28.22
CA ASN A 342 -0.13 25.52 -27.30
C ASN A 342 -1.20 26.62 -27.43
N PHE A 343 -1.85 26.99 -26.32
CA PHE A 343 -2.54 28.27 -26.22
C PHE A 343 -1.63 29.27 -25.51
N ASN A 344 -1.11 30.25 -26.25
CA ASN A 344 -0.57 31.48 -25.70
C ASN A 344 -1.76 32.40 -25.36
N VAL A 345 -1.88 32.80 -24.11
CA VAL A 345 -2.74 33.92 -23.70
C VAL A 345 -1.85 35.12 -23.53
N ASP A 346 -1.89 36.04 -24.51
CA ASP A 346 -1.34 37.39 -24.34
C ASP A 346 -2.46 38.32 -23.85
N ALA A 347 -2.17 38.97 -22.73
CA ALA A 347 -2.97 40.05 -22.19
C ALA A 347 -2.62 41.36 -22.92
N SER A 348 -3.60 42.03 -23.53
CA SER A 348 -3.73 43.50 -23.55
C SER A 348 -4.92 43.97 -24.41
N SER A 349 -5.73 44.84 -23.80
CA SER A 349 -6.55 45.90 -24.42
C SER A 349 -7.82 45.53 -25.21
N ILE A 350 -8.99 45.92 -24.68
CA ILE A 350 -9.87 46.98 -25.25
C ILE A 350 -11.04 47.25 -24.27
N MET A 351 -11.15 48.53 -23.90
CA MET A 351 -12.22 49.16 -23.10
C MET A 351 -13.43 49.54 -23.98
N MET A 352 -14.57 49.82 -23.32
CA MET A 352 -15.75 50.58 -23.74
C MET A 352 -16.79 49.89 -24.65
N PHE A 353 -18.00 49.61 -24.13
CA PHE A 353 -19.20 50.48 -24.22
C PHE A 353 -20.42 49.87 -23.46
N LEU A 354 -21.22 50.77 -22.86
CA LEU A 354 -22.41 50.58 -22.01
C LEU A 354 -23.64 49.99 -22.76
N THR A 355 -24.66 49.35 -22.15
CA THR A 355 -25.75 49.95 -21.34
C THR A 355 -26.77 48.90 -20.84
N LEU A 356 -27.50 49.24 -19.75
CA LEU A 356 -28.49 48.50 -18.95
C LEU A 356 -29.82 48.10 -19.65
N THR A 357 -30.49 47.00 -19.23
CA THR A 357 -31.68 47.01 -18.32
C THR A 357 -32.40 45.65 -18.16
N LEU A 358 -32.58 45.30 -16.87
CA LEU A 358 -33.59 44.52 -16.11
C LEU A 358 -34.62 43.51 -16.71
N LEU A 359 -34.70 42.38 -15.98
CA LEU A 359 -35.89 41.65 -15.45
C LEU A 359 -36.56 40.54 -16.29
N THR A 360 -36.42 39.26 -15.89
CA THR A 360 -37.46 38.43 -15.24
C THR A 360 -37.00 36.98 -15.06
N LEU A 361 -37.35 36.39 -13.90
CA LEU A 361 -37.12 34.98 -13.53
C LEU A 361 -37.80 34.03 -14.53
N LEU A 362 -37.13 32.91 -14.84
CA LEU A 362 -37.77 31.59 -14.89
C LEU A 362 -36.71 30.48 -14.71
N ILE A 363 -37.11 29.53 -13.87
CA ILE A 363 -36.38 28.37 -13.35
C ILE A 363 -36.21 27.33 -14.47
N VAL A 364 -34.96 26.97 -14.84
CA VAL A 364 -34.53 25.61 -15.19
C VAL A 364 -33.00 25.51 -15.02
N ALA A 365 -32.53 24.73 -14.05
CA ALA A 365 -31.27 23.97 -14.15
C ALA A 365 -31.68 22.53 -14.53
N PRO A 366 -30.86 21.71 -15.23
CA PRO A 366 -29.40 21.73 -15.16
C PRO A 366 -28.68 21.49 -16.50
N ASP A 367 -27.60 22.24 -16.74
CA ASP A 367 -26.41 21.65 -17.37
C ASP A 367 -25.39 21.43 -16.26
N LEU A 368 -25.39 20.22 -15.71
CA LEU A 368 -24.33 19.74 -14.84
C LEU A 368 -23.11 19.50 -15.73
N HIS A 369 -22.37 20.58 -16.00
CA HIS A 369 -21.01 20.49 -16.47
C HIS A 369 -20.24 19.76 -15.37
N VAL A 370 -19.92 18.48 -15.57
CA VAL A 370 -18.92 17.79 -14.76
C VAL A 370 -17.59 18.45 -15.09
N SER A 371 -17.32 19.55 -14.40
CA SER A 371 -15.97 20.04 -14.20
C SER A 371 -15.23 18.93 -13.49
N GLY A 372 -14.45 18.15 -14.24
CA GLY A 372 -13.32 17.44 -13.66
C GLY A 372 -12.47 18.49 -12.99
N GLU A 373 -12.51 18.53 -11.66
CA GLU A 373 -11.61 19.37 -10.89
C GLU A 373 -10.19 18.91 -11.21
N ASN A 374 -9.51 19.72 -12.00
CA ASN A 374 -8.08 19.67 -12.17
C ASN A 374 -7.45 19.98 -10.81
N LEU A 375 -7.03 18.96 -10.06
CA LEU A 375 -6.01 19.13 -9.03
C LEU A 375 -4.62 18.98 -9.67
N PRO A 376 -3.74 19.99 -9.54
CA PRO A 376 -2.36 19.86 -9.97
C PRO A 376 -1.56 19.03 -8.95
N CYS A 377 -0.88 17.98 -9.41
CA CYS A 377 0.18 17.37 -8.62
C CYS A 377 1.36 18.36 -8.52
N SER A 378 1.47 19.04 -7.39
CA SER A 378 2.68 19.69 -6.92
C SER A 378 3.30 18.86 -5.80
N GLY A 379 4.47 18.29 -6.06
CA GLY A 379 5.49 18.11 -5.02
C GLY A 379 5.52 16.83 -4.17
N ASP A 380 4.53 15.93 -4.20
CA ASP A 380 4.62 14.68 -3.42
C ASP A 380 4.09 13.47 -4.19
N ALA A 381 4.83 12.36 -4.13
CA ALA A 381 4.55 11.12 -4.87
C ALA A 381 3.47 10.26 -4.18
N SER A 382 2.29 10.83 -3.94
CA SER A 382 1.16 10.11 -3.36
C SER A 382 -0.11 10.38 -4.16
N MET A 383 -0.65 9.28 -4.71
CA MET A 383 -1.79 9.14 -5.63
C MET A 383 -1.52 9.37 -7.11
N CYS A 384 -1.75 8.32 -7.87
CA CYS A 384 -1.84 8.37 -9.31
C CYS A 384 -3.20 7.79 -9.69
N PRO A 385 -3.98 8.43 -10.58
CA PRO A 385 -5.26 7.89 -11.02
C PRO A 385 -5.09 6.46 -11.56
N ILE A 386 -5.89 5.52 -11.02
CA ILE A 386 -6.00 4.14 -11.49
C ILE A 386 -7.31 4.02 -12.25
N ILE A 387 -7.23 3.67 -13.53
CA ILE A 387 -8.41 3.40 -14.36
C ILE A 387 -8.61 1.89 -14.44
N VAL A 388 -9.80 1.43 -14.06
CA VAL A 388 -10.24 0.05 -14.27
C VAL A 388 -11.17 0.01 -15.47
N THR A 389 -10.93 -0.92 -16.40
CA THR A 389 -11.78 -1.11 -17.58
C THR A 389 -11.98 -2.59 -17.84
N CYS A 390 -13.24 -3.03 -17.87
CA CYS A 390 -13.60 -4.43 -18.12
C CYS A 390 -13.27 -4.86 -19.56
N GLU A 391 -13.11 -6.16 -19.78
CA GLU A 391 -12.87 -6.71 -21.12
C GLU A 391 -13.96 -6.25 -22.12
N HIS A 392 -13.52 -5.88 -23.32
CA HIS A 392 -14.27 -5.19 -24.37
C HIS A 392 -14.49 -3.68 -24.17
N GLY A 393 -14.12 -3.12 -23.03
CA GLY A 393 -14.08 -1.66 -22.81
C GLY A 393 -12.82 -1.00 -23.39
N THR A 394 -12.80 0.34 -23.36
CA THR A 394 -11.61 1.14 -23.72
C THR A 394 -11.27 2.11 -22.60
N ALA A 395 -10.07 1.99 -22.04
CA ALA A 395 -9.56 2.92 -21.04
C ALA A 395 -9.10 4.21 -21.73
N VAL A 396 -9.53 5.37 -21.21
CA VAL A 396 -9.20 6.69 -21.76
C VAL A 396 -8.32 7.43 -20.74
N LEU A 397 -7.07 7.69 -21.12
CA LEU A 397 -6.13 8.48 -20.33
C LEU A 397 -6.05 9.87 -20.93
N ASN A 398 -6.23 10.89 -20.10
CA ASN A 398 -6.19 12.29 -20.50
C ASN A 398 -5.40 13.11 -19.48
N CYS A 399 -4.50 13.95 -19.97
CA CYS A 399 -3.66 14.86 -19.18
C CYS A 399 -3.81 16.33 -19.63
N GLY A 400 -4.78 16.66 -20.47
CA GLY A 400 -4.95 18.01 -21.01
C GLY A 400 -3.70 18.47 -21.77
N ALA A 401 -3.01 19.50 -21.28
CA ALA A 401 -1.77 20.00 -21.86
C ALA A 401 -0.50 19.22 -21.42
N ARG A 402 -0.61 18.37 -20.39
CA ARG A 402 0.51 17.61 -19.80
C ARG A 402 0.71 16.27 -20.50
N ARG A 403 1.86 15.62 -20.30
CA ARG A 403 2.17 14.32 -20.92
C ARG A 403 1.89 13.16 -19.98
N ILE A 404 1.28 12.10 -20.49
CA ILE A 404 1.02 10.86 -19.77
C ILE A 404 2.35 10.15 -19.50
N LYS A 405 2.55 9.72 -18.26
CA LYS A 405 3.57 8.76 -17.85
C LYS A 405 2.93 7.60 -17.10
N ILE A 406 2.99 6.43 -17.72
CA ILE A 406 2.44 5.18 -17.22
C ILE A 406 3.36 4.60 -16.15
N ILE A 407 2.79 4.34 -14.98
CA ILE A 407 3.47 3.75 -13.82
C ILE A 407 3.42 2.24 -13.96
N SER A 408 2.22 1.69 -14.02
CA SER A 408 1.96 0.25 -14.16
C SER A 408 0.69 0.02 -14.98
N ALA A 409 0.60 -1.13 -15.64
CA ALA A 409 -0.63 -1.59 -16.24
C ALA A 409 -0.78 -3.11 -16.12
N PHE A 410 -2.02 -3.54 -15.93
CA PHE A 410 -2.43 -4.93 -15.77
C PHE A 410 -3.47 -5.27 -16.83
N TYR A 411 -3.50 -6.52 -17.29
CA TYR A 411 -4.63 -7.08 -18.06
C TYR A 411 -4.82 -8.53 -17.67
N GLY A 412 -6.00 -8.88 -17.16
CA GLY A 412 -6.27 -10.22 -16.65
C GLY A 412 -7.40 -10.22 -15.62
N ARG A 413 -7.36 -11.12 -14.65
CA ARG A 413 -8.25 -11.13 -13.48
C ARG A 413 -7.46 -11.59 -12.25
N ILE A 414 -7.45 -10.76 -11.21
CA ILE A 414 -6.82 -11.05 -9.91
C ILE A 414 -7.82 -11.14 -8.75
N ASP A 415 -9.10 -10.85 -9.01
CA ASP A 415 -10.16 -10.96 -8.01
C ASP A 415 -11.52 -11.29 -8.67
N SER A 416 -12.45 -11.81 -7.86
CA SER A 416 -13.77 -12.27 -8.32
C SER A 416 -14.86 -11.20 -8.30
N ARG A 417 -14.55 -9.95 -7.89
CA ARG A 417 -15.52 -8.87 -7.71
C ARG A 417 -15.45 -7.83 -8.83
N THR A 418 -14.25 -7.45 -9.22
CA THR A 418 -13.98 -6.46 -10.26
C THR A 418 -14.55 -6.96 -11.59
N CYS A 419 -15.39 -6.15 -12.23
CA CYS A 419 -16.04 -6.51 -13.50
C CYS A 419 -16.81 -7.85 -13.44
N ALA A 420 -17.47 -8.15 -12.31
CA ALA A 420 -18.23 -9.39 -12.13
C ALA A 420 -19.73 -9.28 -12.46
N ALA A 421 -20.27 -8.05 -12.52
CA ALA A 421 -21.69 -7.82 -12.77
C ALA A 421 -22.11 -8.41 -14.14
N GLY A 422 -23.14 -9.27 -14.12
CA GLY A 422 -23.68 -9.91 -15.33
C GLY A 422 -22.82 -11.04 -15.91
N GLN A 423 -21.73 -11.45 -15.26
CA GLN A 423 -20.84 -12.49 -15.77
C GLN A 423 -21.12 -13.86 -15.13
N PRO A 424 -21.01 -14.97 -15.88
CA PRO A 424 -21.19 -16.31 -15.34
C PRO A 424 -20.05 -16.66 -14.38
N HIS A 425 -20.37 -17.35 -13.26
CA HIS A 425 -19.40 -17.71 -12.21
C HIS A 425 -18.12 -18.38 -12.74
N ARG A 426 -18.25 -19.25 -13.75
CA ARG A 426 -17.10 -19.93 -14.40
C ARG A 426 -16.09 -18.99 -15.06
N SER A 427 -16.53 -17.82 -15.51
CA SER A 427 -15.66 -16.82 -16.18
C SER A 427 -14.94 -15.89 -15.20
N ILE A 428 -15.37 -15.84 -13.93
CA ILE A 428 -14.84 -14.92 -12.90
C ILE A 428 -14.13 -15.63 -11.74
N CYS A 429 -14.17 -16.97 -11.70
CA CYS A 429 -13.52 -17.75 -10.65
C CYS A 429 -12.00 -17.88 -10.84
N ASN A 430 -11.49 -17.72 -12.07
CA ASN A 430 -10.04 -17.67 -12.31
C ASN A 430 -9.48 -16.30 -11.95
N THR A 431 -8.96 -16.18 -10.74
CA THR A 431 -8.28 -14.98 -10.23
C THR A 431 -6.75 -15.06 -10.33
N ARG A 432 -6.23 -15.98 -11.14
CA ARG A 432 -4.79 -16.15 -11.40
C ARG A 432 -4.48 -15.88 -12.86
N CYS A 433 -4.95 -14.74 -13.34
CA CYS A 433 -4.84 -14.38 -14.73
C CYS A 433 -4.17 -13.01 -14.88
N SER A 434 -3.02 -12.96 -15.55
CA SER A 434 -2.29 -11.73 -15.78
C SER A 434 -1.45 -11.80 -17.04
N SER A 435 -1.49 -10.75 -17.85
CA SER A 435 -0.61 -10.58 -19.01
C SER A 435 0.75 -10.01 -18.57
N PRO A 436 1.87 -10.73 -18.79
CA PRO A 436 3.21 -10.29 -18.36
C PRO A 436 3.71 -9.06 -19.14
N HIS A 437 3.05 -8.68 -20.23
CA HIS A 437 3.46 -7.58 -21.10
C HIS A 437 2.53 -6.37 -21.04
N ALA A 438 1.56 -6.35 -20.11
CA ALA A 438 0.57 -5.29 -20.02
C ALA A 438 1.21 -3.90 -19.82
N THR A 439 2.07 -3.74 -18.81
CA THR A 439 2.79 -2.48 -18.55
C THR A 439 3.61 -2.02 -19.76
N ALA A 440 4.38 -2.92 -20.38
CA ALA A 440 5.23 -2.57 -21.52
C ALA A 440 4.40 -2.11 -22.74
N LYS A 441 3.30 -2.82 -23.04
CA LYS A 441 2.39 -2.47 -24.15
C LYS A 441 1.70 -1.12 -23.93
N VAL A 442 1.25 -0.84 -22.70
CA VAL A 442 0.58 0.43 -22.38
C VAL A 442 1.59 1.59 -22.36
N ARG A 443 2.79 1.39 -21.83
CA ARG A 443 3.89 2.38 -21.91
C ARG A 443 4.22 2.74 -23.35
N ALA A 444 4.43 1.73 -24.20
CA ALA A 444 4.73 1.93 -25.62
C ALA A 444 3.62 2.69 -26.36
N ARG A 445 2.36 2.49 -25.95
CA ARG A 445 1.21 3.17 -26.56
C ARG A 445 1.00 4.60 -26.05
N CYS A 446 1.16 4.84 -24.75
CA CYS A 446 0.65 6.06 -24.11
C CYS A 446 1.70 7.04 -23.58
N ASN A 447 2.92 6.61 -23.26
CA ASN A 447 3.92 7.51 -22.69
C ASN A 447 4.23 8.68 -23.64
N GLY A 448 4.28 9.89 -23.08
CA GLY A 448 4.60 11.11 -23.82
C GLY A 448 3.43 11.75 -24.58
N ARG A 449 2.24 11.11 -24.59
CA ARG A 449 1.03 11.67 -25.20
C ARG A 449 0.20 12.44 -24.17
N CYS A 450 -0.57 13.43 -24.59
CA CYS A 450 -1.54 14.09 -23.71
C CYS A 450 -2.86 13.32 -23.61
N TYR A 451 -3.16 12.49 -24.61
CA TYR A 451 -4.36 11.67 -24.69
C TYR A 451 -4.01 10.27 -25.21
N CYS A 452 -4.57 9.23 -24.60
CA CYS A 452 -4.36 7.85 -25.04
C CYS A 452 -5.59 6.98 -24.78
N GLN A 453 -5.93 6.12 -25.74
CA GLN A 453 -6.96 5.09 -25.59
C GLN A 453 -6.33 3.71 -25.59
N VAL A 454 -6.65 2.89 -24.59
CA VAL A 454 -6.17 1.51 -24.46
C VAL A 454 -7.37 0.56 -24.48
N PRO A 455 -7.53 -0.24 -25.55
CA PRO A 455 -8.61 -1.23 -25.59
C PRO A 455 -8.29 -2.41 -24.65
N ALA A 456 -9.25 -2.76 -23.79
CA ALA A 456 -9.14 -3.88 -22.86
C ALA A 456 -9.56 -5.18 -23.55
N ASN A 457 -8.72 -5.70 -24.45
CA ASN A 457 -9.03 -6.92 -25.18
C ASN A 457 -7.79 -7.77 -25.50
N ASN A 458 -8.06 -9.01 -25.90
CA ASN A 458 -7.04 -10.00 -26.25
C ASN A 458 -6.22 -9.62 -27.48
N HIS A 459 -6.77 -8.79 -28.38
CA HIS A 459 -6.02 -8.33 -29.55
C HIS A 459 -4.86 -7.42 -29.14
N PHE A 460 -5.10 -6.50 -28.19
CA PHE A 460 -4.05 -5.61 -27.71
C PHE A 460 -3.12 -6.31 -26.71
N PHE A 461 -3.66 -7.00 -25.71
CA PHE A 461 -2.86 -7.54 -24.61
C PHE A 461 -2.36 -8.97 -24.82
N SER A 462 -2.85 -9.69 -25.84
CA SER A 462 -2.82 -11.16 -25.94
C SER A 462 -3.71 -11.78 -24.85
N ASP A 463 -4.23 -13.00 -25.05
CA ASP A 463 -5.07 -13.65 -24.03
C ASP A 463 -4.20 -14.39 -23.01
N PRO A 464 -4.09 -13.90 -21.76
CA PRO A 464 -3.36 -14.60 -20.71
C PRO A 464 -4.10 -15.81 -20.14
N CYS A 465 -5.42 -15.91 -20.31
CA CYS A 465 -6.23 -16.95 -19.67
C CYS A 465 -7.57 -17.16 -20.41
N TYR A 466 -7.59 -18.13 -21.31
CA TYR A 466 -8.77 -18.43 -22.12
C TYR A 466 -10.01 -18.74 -21.26
N GLY A 467 -11.17 -18.20 -21.66
CA GLY A 467 -12.45 -18.43 -20.97
C GLY A 467 -12.65 -17.66 -19.65
N THR A 468 -11.67 -16.86 -19.23
CA THR A 468 -11.81 -15.96 -18.08
C THR A 468 -12.15 -14.56 -18.55
N TYR A 469 -13.17 -13.93 -17.96
CA TYR A 469 -13.52 -12.54 -18.24
C TYR A 469 -12.52 -11.61 -17.56
N LYS A 470 -11.83 -10.76 -18.30
CA LYS A 470 -10.69 -9.98 -17.81
C LYS A 470 -11.05 -8.51 -17.58
N TYR A 471 -10.10 -7.76 -17.04
CA TYR A 471 -10.12 -6.31 -16.95
C TYR A 471 -8.69 -5.78 -17.02
N THR A 472 -8.54 -4.51 -17.37
CA THR A 472 -7.28 -3.78 -17.26
C THR A 472 -7.32 -2.81 -16.08
N LYS A 473 -6.21 -2.70 -15.37
CA LYS A 473 -5.95 -1.61 -14.41
C LYS A 473 -4.76 -0.81 -14.93
N ILE A 474 -4.87 0.52 -15.06
CA ILE A 474 -3.79 1.37 -15.56
C ILE A 474 -3.56 2.51 -14.58
N ALA A 475 -2.36 2.59 -14.01
CA ALA A 475 -1.92 3.68 -13.16
C ALA A 475 -1.01 4.63 -13.95
N TYR A 476 -1.32 5.93 -13.94
CA TYR A 476 -0.54 6.93 -14.66
C TYR A 476 -0.53 8.27 -13.93
N PHE A 477 0.42 9.13 -14.32
CA PHE A 477 0.42 10.54 -13.91
C PHE A 477 0.69 11.44 -15.11
N CYS A 478 0.40 12.72 -14.93
CA CYS A 478 0.65 13.75 -15.91
C CYS A 478 1.93 14.49 -15.54
N VAL A 479 2.92 14.50 -16.44
CA VAL A 479 4.14 15.31 -16.33
C VAL A 479 4.00 16.61 -17.07
#